data_AF-A0A2D9H6S7-F1
#
_entry.id   AF-A0A2D9H6S7-F1
#
_cell.length_a   1.000
_cell.length_b   1.000
_cell.length_c   1.000
_cell.angle_alpha   90.00
_cell.angle_beta   90.00
_cell.angle_gamma   90.00
#
_symmetry.space_group_name_H-M   'P 1'
#
loop_
_entity.id
_entity.type
_entity.pdbx_description
1 polymer ?
#
loop_
_entity_poly.entity_id
_entity_poly.type
_entity_poly.pdbx_seq_one_letter_code
_entity_poly.pdbx_strand_id
1 'polypeptide(L)'
;GELADRLVDPASAASVAAPASRVLVEVAGVSPREQGRLRPQVELTLRRVSGQEVRVQLGTELDLDGVARTVSAPVDCLDGCTVEAITLSRAAGDRPLPFLLTDLQLGSTPVLDRPWSPARAPSAAGPGGPVEVAEGLLAPTADDRLTAVPARGEGAVPVLVTRTVTWDGDPVLESPGGEDLPARVVARFPALPLVEADGVYADLPRAAAGAPPTIPAAEVMVLARADAPAELLTALAEETGSQARPLERVTEQGRDATGATQAQAYLMTAICCLLVALLVLVTAVARQRGAWVRDVAALRALGITRATLRRSTVVEAVLLLVATGVAVVGGVYLAVALLLGRLGLVVVPEHAVALRTAVAPLPLVGPALLASLIVVVVLLRGRDVGSRESAPAVLREEAR
;
A
#
# COMPACT_ATOMS: atom_id res chain seq x y z
N GLY A 1 17.85 21.33 -23.76
CA GLY A 1 18.75 20.33 -24.36
C GLY A 1 19.93 20.99 -25.05
N GLU A 2 19.86 21.23 -26.36
CA GLU A 2 21.03 21.52 -27.22
C GLU A 2 21.95 22.68 -26.80
N LEU A 3 21.40 23.74 -26.18
CA LEU A 3 22.18 24.93 -25.83
C LEU A 3 23.00 24.75 -24.54
N ALA A 4 22.52 23.92 -23.61
CA ALA A 4 23.24 23.54 -22.40
C ALA A 4 24.33 22.50 -22.71
N ASP A 5 24.09 21.61 -23.67
CA ASP A 5 25.06 20.61 -24.12
C ASP A 5 26.25 21.23 -24.86
N ARG A 6 26.09 22.40 -25.50
CA ARG A 6 27.21 23.15 -26.12
C ARG A 6 28.05 23.96 -25.12
N LEU A 7 27.52 24.23 -23.93
CA LEU A 7 28.17 25.06 -22.90
C LEU A 7 28.84 24.25 -21.79
N VAL A 8 28.60 22.94 -21.75
CA VAL A 8 29.14 22.05 -20.73
C VAL A 8 29.99 21.01 -21.43
N ASP A 9 31.31 21.18 -21.33
CA ASP A 9 32.26 20.16 -21.74
C ASP A 9 31.94 18.86 -20.99
N PRO A 10 31.53 17.76 -21.66
CA PRO A 10 31.11 16.52 -20.99
C PRO A 10 32.28 15.80 -20.29
N ALA A 11 33.49 16.35 -20.35
CA ALA A 11 34.72 15.74 -19.86
C ALA A 11 35.10 16.04 -18.40
N SER A 12 34.41 16.95 -17.69
CA SER A 12 34.90 17.45 -16.39
C SER A 12 34.44 16.67 -15.14
N ALA A 13 33.66 15.61 -15.30
CA ALA A 13 33.36 14.64 -14.24
C ALA A 13 34.25 13.41 -14.41
N ALA A 14 35.56 13.61 -14.35
CA ALA A 14 36.49 12.51 -14.40
C ALA A 14 36.46 11.80 -13.05
N SER A 15 35.72 10.68 -12.99
CA SER A 15 35.81 9.71 -11.89
C SER A 15 37.28 9.48 -11.56
N VAL A 16 37.66 9.67 -10.30
CA VAL A 16 39.05 9.53 -9.85
C VAL A 16 39.46 8.06 -10.02
N ALA A 17 40.52 7.82 -10.79
CA ALA A 17 41.05 6.47 -10.94
C ALA A 17 41.59 5.98 -9.59
N ALA A 18 41.04 4.88 -9.10
CA ALA A 18 41.39 4.32 -7.80
C ALA A 18 42.31 3.11 -7.95
N PRO A 19 43.50 3.09 -7.32
CA PRO A 19 44.35 1.91 -7.32
C PRO A 19 43.72 0.81 -6.45
N ALA A 20 43.60 -0.40 -6.99
CA ALA A 20 42.97 -1.51 -6.29
C ALA A 20 43.54 -2.87 -6.70
N SER A 21 43.65 -3.77 -5.71
CA SER A 21 43.96 -5.20 -5.91
C SER A 21 42.74 -6.11 -5.71
N ARG A 22 41.65 -5.54 -5.17
CA ARG A 22 40.38 -6.23 -4.89
C ARG A 22 39.21 -5.27 -5.00
N VAL A 23 38.07 -5.85 -5.34
CA VAL A 23 36.75 -5.25 -5.21
C VAL A 23 36.04 -5.93 -4.06
N LEU A 24 35.36 -5.17 -3.23
CA LEU A 24 34.45 -5.66 -2.20
C LEU A 24 33.03 -5.20 -2.52
N VAL A 25 32.08 -6.11 -2.42
CA VAL A 25 30.66 -5.88 -2.69
C VAL A 25 29.87 -6.43 -1.52
N GLU A 26 28.95 -5.65 -0.99
CA GLU A 26 27.96 -6.12 -0.02
C GLU A 26 26.57 -6.10 -0.64
N VAL A 27 25.86 -7.24 -0.54
CA VAL A 27 24.50 -7.38 -1.05
C VAL A 27 23.57 -7.88 0.04
N ALA A 28 22.36 -7.33 0.08
CA ALA A 28 21.33 -7.68 1.05
C ALA A 28 20.00 -8.02 0.36
N GLY A 29 19.16 -8.82 1.01
CA GLY A 29 17.77 -9.00 0.61
C GLY A 29 16.92 -7.82 1.09
N VAL A 30 15.89 -7.43 0.33
CA VAL A 30 15.00 -6.33 0.75
C VAL A 30 14.11 -6.73 1.94
N SER A 31 13.80 -8.01 2.07
CA SER A 31 13.03 -8.54 3.20
C SER A 31 13.35 -10.02 3.46
N PRO A 32 13.05 -10.53 4.66
CA PRO A 32 12.99 -11.96 4.91
C PRO A 32 11.99 -12.65 3.96
N ARG A 33 12.26 -13.91 3.64
CA ARG A 33 11.51 -14.73 2.67
C ARG A 33 11.14 -16.06 3.30
N GLU A 34 9.93 -16.54 3.03
CA GLU A 34 9.52 -17.88 3.47
C GLU A 34 10.05 -18.98 2.54
N GLN A 35 10.28 -18.65 1.27
CA GLN A 35 10.70 -19.60 0.24
C GLN A 35 11.40 -18.90 -0.94
N GLY A 36 12.10 -19.70 -1.75
CA GLY A 36 12.76 -19.26 -2.98
C GLY A 36 14.27 -19.07 -2.80
N ARG A 37 15.02 -19.28 -3.88
CA ARG A 37 16.46 -19.08 -3.92
C ARG A 37 16.76 -17.69 -4.49
N LEU A 38 17.74 -17.00 -3.91
CA LEU A 38 18.19 -15.69 -4.35
C LEU A 38 19.72 -15.71 -4.42
N ARG A 39 20.26 -15.74 -5.64
CA ARG A 39 21.68 -15.63 -5.92
C ARG A 39 21.98 -14.36 -6.73
N PRO A 40 22.22 -13.23 -6.05
CA PRO A 40 22.63 -12.00 -6.71
C PRO A 40 23.94 -12.17 -7.47
N GLN A 41 24.04 -11.48 -8.61
CA GLN A 41 25.24 -11.33 -9.41
C GLN A 41 25.48 -9.85 -9.66
N VAL A 42 26.70 -9.40 -9.36
CA VAL A 42 27.16 -8.04 -9.57
C VAL A 42 28.31 -8.09 -10.56
N GLU A 43 28.12 -7.52 -11.74
CA GLU A 43 29.13 -7.41 -12.79
C GLU A 43 29.56 -5.94 -12.90
N LEU A 44 30.85 -5.68 -12.74
CA LEU A 44 31.44 -4.35 -12.82
C LEU A 44 32.20 -4.23 -14.13
N THR A 45 31.95 -3.14 -14.86
CA THR A 45 32.75 -2.73 -16.00
C THR A 45 33.72 -1.65 -15.54
N LEU A 46 35.01 -1.97 -15.55
CA LEU A 46 36.09 -1.10 -15.12
C LEU A 46 36.88 -0.64 -16.33
N ARG A 47 37.31 0.63 -16.35
CA ARG A 47 38.29 1.13 -17.32
C ARG A 47 39.61 1.43 -16.62
N ARG A 48 40.68 0.82 -17.11
CA ARG A 48 42.06 1.11 -16.67
C ARG A 48 42.50 2.48 -17.18
N VAL A 49 43.51 3.08 -16.54
CA VAL A 49 44.17 4.30 -17.06
C VAL A 49 44.72 4.11 -18.47
N SER A 50 45.12 2.89 -18.85
CA SER A 50 45.55 2.54 -20.21
C SER A 50 44.42 2.56 -21.26
N GLY A 51 43.16 2.74 -20.85
CA GLY A 51 41.99 2.69 -21.71
C GLY A 51 41.40 1.29 -21.91
N GLN A 52 42.02 0.25 -21.35
CA GLN A 52 41.52 -1.12 -21.44
C GLN A 52 40.30 -1.34 -20.53
N GLU A 53 39.23 -1.94 -21.07
CA GLU A 53 38.06 -2.40 -20.32
C GLU A 53 38.35 -3.76 -19.64
N VAL A 54 37.96 -3.88 -18.37
CA VAL A 54 38.06 -5.11 -17.57
C VAL A 54 36.70 -5.35 -16.91
N ARG A 55 36.20 -6.59 -16.98
CA ARG A 55 34.96 -6.97 -16.30
C ARG A 55 35.25 -7.86 -15.11
N VAL A 56 34.60 -7.57 -13.99
CA VAL A 56 34.71 -8.34 -12.75
C VAL A 56 33.31 -8.78 -12.34
N GLN A 57 33.11 -10.08 -12.19
CA GLN A 57 31.82 -10.64 -11.79
C GLN A 57 31.93 -11.22 -10.37
N LEU A 58 31.02 -10.81 -9.50
CA LEU A 58 30.87 -11.31 -8.14
C LEU A 58 29.47 -11.90 -7.99
N GLY A 59 29.36 -13.02 -7.27
CA GLY A 59 28.07 -13.64 -6.99
C GLY A 59 28.06 -14.28 -5.63
N THR A 60 26.90 -14.30 -4.99
CA THR A 60 26.68 -14.95 -3.71
C THR A 60 25.28 -15.51 -3.63
N GLU A 61 25.02 -16.31 -2.61
CA GLU A 61 23.68 -16.79 -2.27
C GLU A 61 23.24 -16.10 -0.98
N LEU A 62 22.03 -15.53 -1.01
CA LEU A 62 21.40 -14.93 0.16
C LEU A 62 20.46 -15.94 0.80
N ASP A 63 20.58 -16.06 2.12
CA ASP A 63 19.72 -16.88 2.94
C ASP A 63 18.28 -16.32 2.98
N LEU A 64 17.37 -17.09 3.57
CA LEU A 64 15.96 -16.71 3.69
C LEU A 64 15.74 -15.49 4.59
N ASP A 65 16.66 -15.19 5.50
CA ASP A 65 16.60 -14.01 6.37
C ASP A 65 16.89 -12.69 5.63
N GLY A 66 17.50 -12.75 4.44
CA GLY A 66 17.89 -11.59 3.65
C GLY A 66 19.08 -10.80 4.22
N VAL A 67 19.81 -11.35 5.18
CA VAL A 67 20.95 -10.68 5.81
C VAL A 67 22.05 -10.38 4.79
N ALA A 68 22.69 -9.23 4.96
CA ALA A 68 23.75 -8.78 4.06
C ALA A 68 24.93 -9.77 4.01
N ARG A 69 25.47 -9.95 2.80
CA ARG A 69 26.63 -10.80 2.52
C ARG A 69 27.67 -10.02 1.75
N THR A 70 28.87 -10.00 2.28
CA THR A 70 30.04 -9.41 1.64
C THR A 70 30.77 -10.45 0.79
N VAL A 71 31.11 -10.07 -0.44
CA VAL A 71 31.89 -10.86 -1.40
C VAL A 71 33.05 -10.02 -1.87
N SER A 72 34.19 -10.66 -2.17
CA SER A 72 35.31 -9.98 -2.79
C SER A 72 35.84 -10.73 -4.00
N ALA A 73 36.37 -9.99 -4.95
CA ALA A 73 37.05 -10.54 -6.12
C ALA A 73 38.37 -9.81 -6.35
N PRO A 74 39.44 -10.52 -6.77
CA PRO A 74 40.69 -9.88 -7.13
C PRO A 74 40.49 -9.03 -8.38
N VAL A 75 41.15 -7.87 -8.43
CA VAL A 75 41.20 -7.02 -9.61
C VAL A 75 42.61 -6.51 -9.80
N ASP A 76 43.08 -6.45 -11.04
CA ASP A 76 44.38 -5.88 -11.38
C ASP A 76 44.20 -4.44 -11.87
N CYS A 77 44.16 -3.52 -10.91
CA CYS A 77 43.96 -2.08 -11.09
C CYS A 77 45.03 -1.28 -10.32
N LEU A 78 46.29 -1.73 -10.34
CA LEU A 78 47.37 -1.09 -9.58
C LEU A 78 47.64 0.36 -10.01
N ASP A 79 47.54 0.64 -11.31
CA ASP A 79 47.74 1.97 -11.89
C ASP A 79 46.49 2.86 -11.81
N GLY A 80 45.38 2.32 -11.26
CA GLY A 80 44.09 2.99 -11.17
C GLY A 80 43.05 2.46 -12.16
N CYS A 81 41.82 2.30 -11.67
CA CYS A 81 40.66 2.01 -12.49
C CYS A 81 39.49 2.91 -12.13
N THR A 82 38.64 3.17 -13.12
CA THR A 82 37.37 3.86 -12.96
C THR A 82 36.22 2.90 -13.21
N VAL A 83 35.19 2.90 -12.37
CA VAL A 83 33.99 2.09 -12.60
C VAL A 83 33.11 2.81 -13.63
N GLU A 84 32.89 2.20 -14.79
CA GLU A 84 32.06 2.76 -15.87
C GLU A 84 30.62 2.26 -15.84
N ALA A 85 30.39 1.05 -15.35
CA ALA A 85 29.05 0.49 -15.19
C ALA A 85 28.98 -0.53 -14.06
N ILE A 86 27.82 -0.60 -13.42
CA ILE A 86 27.45 -1.63 -12.44
C ILE A 86 26.24 -2.36 -13.02
N THR A 87 26.37 -3.65 -13.25
CA THR A 87 25.27 -4.50 -13.73
C THR A 87 24.83 -5.46 -12.64
N LEU A 88 23.56 -5.36 -12.24
CA LEU A 88 22.93 -6.20 -11.24
C LEU A 88 22.03 -7.22 -11.94
N SER A 89 22.20 -8.49 -11.59
CA SER A 89 21.38 -9.58 -12.10
C SER A 89 21.23 -10.70 -11.08
N ARG A 90 20.45 -11.73 -11.43
CA ARG A 90 20.30 -12.96 -10.65
C ARG A 90 20.86 -14.14 -11.43
N ALA A 91 21.23 -15.21 -10.73
CA ALA A 91 21.57 -16.46 -11.40
C ALA A 91 20.36 -17.00 -12.18
N ALA A 92 20.63 -17.64 -13.32
CA ALA A 92 19.58 -18.23 -14.15
C ALA A 92 18.77 -19.28 -13.35
N GLY A 93 17.43 -19.19 -13.46
CA GLY A 93 16.49 -20.08 -12.79
C GLY A 93 16.06 -19.64 -11.38
N ASP A 94 16.62 -18.54 -10.85
CA ASP A 94 16.12 -17.96 -9.61
C ASP A 94 14.84 -17.16 -9.87
N ARG A 95 13.99 -17.02 -8.83
CA ARG A 95 12.80 -16.15 -8.91
C ARG A 95 13.23 -14.69 -9.00
N PRO A 96 12.45 -13.80 -9.64
CA PRO A 96 12.74 -12.37 -9.74
C PRO A 96 12.47 -11.68 -8.40
N LEU A 97 13.26 -12.01 -7.38
CA LEU A 97 13.19 -11.41 -6.05
C LEU A 97 14.11 -10.18 -6.00
N PRO A 98 13.71 -9.10 -5.31
CA PRO A 98 14.51 -7.89 -5.25
C PRO A 98 15.67 -8.06 -4.27
N PHE A 99 16.79 -7.40 -4.56
CA PHE A 99 17.95 -7.35 -3.69
C PHE A 99 18.64 -5.99 -3.81
N LEU A 100 19.48 -5.67 -2.84
CA LEU A 100 20.14 -4.38 -2.72
C LEU A 100 21.65 -4.56 -2.73
N LEU A 101 22.35 -3.73 -3.49
CA LEU A 101 23.79 -3.53 -3.41
C LEU A 101 24.02 -2.40 -2.40
N THR A 102 24.40 -2.76 -1.17
CA THR A 102 24.52 -1.82 -0.03
C THR A 102 25.88 -1.14 0.03
N ASP A 103 26.92 -1.85 -0.38
CA ASP A 103 28.28 -1.33 -0.41
C ASP A 103 29.05 -1.85 -1.63
N LEU A 104 29.88 -0.99 -2.21
CA LEU A 104 30.79 -1.33 -3.29
C LEU A 104 32.07 -0.52 -3.10
N GLN A 105 33.18 -1.22 -2.82
CA GLN A 105 34.49 -0.62 -2.63
C GLN A 105 35.46 -1.12 -3.70
N LEU A 106 36.13 -0.16 -4.36
CA LEU A 106 37.27 -0.43 -5.22
C LEU A 106 38.54 -0.02 -4.48
N GLY A 107 39.26 -1.00 -3.91
CA GLY A 107 40.35 -0.71 -2.98
C GLY A 107 39.81 -0.09 -1.68
N SER A 108 40.16 1.18 -1.43
CA SER A 108 39.62 1.98 -0.31
C SER A 108 38.61 3.04 -0.76
N THR A 109 38.23 3.04 -2.04
CA THR A 109 37.34 4.06 -2.61
C THR A 109 35.90 3.54 -2.58
N PRO A 110 34.98 4.21 -1.85
CA PRO A 110 33.56 3.89 -1.91
C PRO A 110 33.00 4.35 -3.26
N VAL A 111 32.40 3.42 -3.99
CA VAL A 111 31.92 3.64 -5.36
C VAL A 111 30.45 4.08 -5.40
N LEU A 112 29.67 3.76 -4.35
CA LEU A 112 28.26 4.14 -4.25
C LEU A 112 28.03 5.55 -3.66
N ASP A 113 29.07 6.19 -3.12
CA ASP A 113 29.00 7.56 -2.58
C ASP A 113 28.77 8.63 -3.67
N ARG A 114 28.76 8.22 -4.95
CA ARG A 114 28.46 9.07 -6.09
C ARG A 114 27.16 8.62 -6.76
N PRO A 115 26.43 9.52 -7.43
CA PRO A 115 25.13 9.21 -7.99
C PRO A 115 25.20 8.27 -9.20
N TRP A 116 24.19 7.42 -9.34
CA TRP A 116 24.10 6.41 -10.39
C TRP A 116 22.77 6.48 -11.11
N SER A 117 22.81 6.42 -12.44
CA SER A 117 21.62 6.48 -13.28
C SER A 117 21.40 5.17 -14.04
N PRO A 118 20.14 4.76 -14.28
CA PRO A 118 19.83 3.67 -15.18
C PRO A 118 20.45 3.88 -16.57
N ALA A 119 21.12 2.86 -17.10
CA ALA A 119 21.73 2.92 -18.44
C ALA A 119 20.68 3.01 -19.55
N ARG A 120 19.46 2.53 -19.30
CA ARG A 120 18.32 2.66 -20.21
C ARG A 120 17.24 3.53 -19.57
N ALA A 121 16.47 4.21 -20.41
CA ALA A 121 15.30 4.93 -19.95
C ALA A 121 14.29 3.96 -19.30
N PRO A 122 13.55 4.42 -18.28
CA PRO A 122 12.44 3.65 -17.72
C PRO A 122 11.40 3.34 -18.80
N SER A 123 10.71 2.22 -18.64
CA SER A 123 9.60 1.78 -19.49
C SER A 123 8.45 1.32 -18.60
N ALA A 124 7.27 1.03 -19.14
CA ALA A 124 6.22 0.41 -18.33
C ALA A 124 6.56 -0.98 -17.81
N ALA A 125 7.51 -1.69 -18.41
CA ALA A 125 7.97 -2.98 -17.88
C ALA A 125 8.76 -2.82 -16.57
N GLY A 126 9.09 -1.58 -16.19
CA GLY A 126 9.83 -1.25 -14.98
C GLY A 126 10.96 -0.27 -15.24
N PRO A 127 11.77 0.01 -14.20
CA PRO A 127 12.91 0.90 -14.34
C PRO A 127 13.91 0.33 -15.35
N GLY A 128 14.54 1.21 -16.14
CA GLY A 128 15.48 0.82 -17.19
C GLY A 128 16.85 0.34 -16.66
N GLY A 129 16.96 0.15 -15.35
CA GLY A 129 18.18 -0.22 -14.63
C GLY A 129 17.93 -0.30 -13.12
N PRO A 130 19.00 -0.45 -12.32
CA PRO A 130 18.91 -0.38 -10.87
C PRO A 130 18.39 0.98 -10.42
N VAL A 131 17.68 1.00 -9.29
CA VAL A 131 17.12 2.22 -8.72
C VAL A 131 18.00 2.67 -7.56
N GLU A 132 18.44 3.92 -7.59
CA GLU A 132 19.17 4.53 -6.48
C GLU A 132 18.22 4.78 -5.30
N VAL A 133 18.62 4.30 -4.12
CA VAL A 133 17.91 4.44 -2.84
C VAL A 133 18.90 4.84 -1.75
N ALA A 134 18.41 5.28 -0.59
CA ALA A 134 19.27 5.79 0.49
C ALA A 134 20.33 4.79 0.94
N GLU A 135 20.03 3.49 0.87
CA GLU A 135 20.92 2.40 1.30
C GLU A 135 21.84 1.88 0.17
N GLY A 136 21.74 2.39 -1.06
CA GLY A 136 22.59 1.96 -2.20
C GLY A 136 21.81 1.76 -3.50
N LEU A 137 22.08 0.67 -4.22
CA LEU A 137 21.41 0.36 -5.49
C LEU A 137 20.45 -0.83 -5.37
N LEU A 138 19.16 -0.56 -5.57
CA LEU A 138 18.11 -1.55 -5.59
C LEU A 138 18.02 -2.22 -6.97
N ALA A 139 18.13 -3.55 -6.99
CA ALA A 139 17.78 -4.39 -8.13
C ALA A 139 16.33 -4.87 -7.98
N PRO A 140 15.34 -4.24 -8.64
CA PRO A 140 13.94 -4.65 -8.58
C PRO A 140 13.69 -6.06 -9.15
N THR A 141 12.44 -6.48 -9.04
CA THR A 141 11.92 -7.74 -9.57
C THR A 141 11.86 -7.72 -11.09
N ALA A 142 13.01 -7.85 -11.74
CA ALA A 142 13.15 -7.93 -13.19
C ALA A 142 13.82 -9.25 -13.59
N ASP A 143 13.52 -9.81 -14.76
CA ASP A 143 14.25 -10.99 -15.24
C ASP A 143 15.56 -10.61 -15.95
N ASP A 144 15.64 -9.36 -16.43
CA ASP A 144 16.78 -8.85 -17.18
C ASP A 144 17.93 -8.36 -16.29
N ARG A 145 19.11 -8.26 -16.90
CA ARG A 145 20.27 -7.58 -16.32
C ARG A 145 19.99 -6.08 -16.26
N LEU A 146 20.17 -5.51 -15.07
CA LEU A 146 19.93 -4.10 -14.80
C LEU A 146 21.27 -3.38 -14.72
N THR A 147 21.55 -2.48 -15.65
CA THR A 147 22.82 -1.73 -15.67
C THR A 147 22.61 -0.29 -15.19
N ALA A 148 23.43 0.13 -14.23
CA ALA A 148 23.61 1.50 -13.81
C ALA A 148 24.94 2.05 -14.36
N VAL A 149 24.92 3.31 -14.78
CA VAL A 149 26.10 4.08 -15.21
C VAL A 149 26.22 5.32 -14.32
N PRO A 150 27.42 5.91 -14.16
CA PRO A 150 27.57 7.14 -13.40
C PRO A 150 26.58 8.19 -13.88
N ALA A 151 25.85 8.82 -12.95
CA ALA A 151 24.85 9.80 -13.32
C ALA A 151 25.53 10.97 -14.05
N ARG A 152 24.94 11.40 -15.17
CA ARG A 152 25.40 12.60 -15.87
C ARG A 152 25.12 13.80 -14.97
N GLY A 153 26.17 14.46 -14.48
CA GLY A 153 26.03 15.60 -13.59
C GLY A 153 26.90 15.57 -12.33
N GLU A 154 27.93 14.70 -12.26
CA GLU A 154 28.98 14.83 -11.24
C GLU A 154 29.53 16.28 -11.22
N GLY A 155 29.32 16.98 -10.10
CA GLY A 155 29.70 18.37 -9.90
C GLY A 155 28.53 19.36 -9.89
N ALA A 156 28.85 20.65 -9.77
CA ALA A 156 27.84 21.68 -9.62
C ALA A 156 26.95 21.84 -10.88
N VAL A 157 25.63 21.73 -10.70
CA VAL A 157 24.61 21.79 -11.76
C VAL A 157 24.65 23.16 -12.45
N PRO A 158 24.84 23.22 -13.78
CA PRO A 158 24.87 24.48 -14.50
C PRO A 158 23.49 25.14 -14.52
N VAL A 159 23.38 26.34 -13.95
CA VAL A 159 22.14 27.11 -13.88
C VAL A 159 22.27 28.45 -14.59
N LEU A 160 21.19 28.88 -15.23
CA LEU A 160 21.02 30.26 -15.69
C LEU A 160 20.13 30.95 -14.67
N VAL A 161 20.51 32.14 -14.21
CA VAL A 161 19.71 32.85 -13.21
C VAL A 161 19.37 34.26 -13.63
N THR A 162 18.33 34.80 -13.03
CA THR A 162 18.00 36.21 -13.16
C THR A 162 18.92 37.04 -12.26
N ARG A 163 18.99 38.36 -12.50
CA ARG A 163 19.79 39.27 -11.68
C ARG A 163 19.29 39.39 -10.23
N THR A 164 18.07 38.98 -9.94
CA THR A 164 17.44 39.07 -8.62
C THR A 164 17.74 37.87 -7.73
N VAL A 165 18.24 36.76 -8.28
CA VAL A 165 18.58 35.57 -7.49
C VAL A 165 19.87 35.78 -6.71
N THR A 166 19.77 35.55 -5.40
CA THR A 166 20.86 35.56 -4.42
C THR A 166 20.75 34.31 -3.55
N TRP A 167 21.90 33.73 -3.17
CA TRP A 167 21.99 32.63 -2.22
C TRP A 167 22.74 33.10 -0.98
N ASP A 168 22.45 32.48 0.17
CA ASP A 168 23.25 32.63 1.39
C ASP A 168 24.33 31.55 1.42
N GLY A 169 25.48 31.85 0.82
CA GLY A 169 26.59 30.92 0.63
C GLY A 169 26.78 30.49 -0.82
N ASP A 170 27.27 29.26 -1.02
CA ASP A 170 27.50 28.70 -2.36
C ASP A 170 26.16 28.51 -3.10
N PRO A 171 26.12 28.70 -4.43
CA PRO A 171 24.88 28.55 -5.17
C PRO A 171 24.38 27.10 -5.08
N VAL A 172 23.08 26.95 -4.80
CA VAL A 172 22.39 25.66 -4.76
C VAL A 172 21.15 25.66 -5.65
N LEU A 173 20.78 24.49 -6.14
CA LEU A 173 19.57 24.22 -6.90
C LEU A 173 18.73 23.23 -6.10
N GLU A 174 17.51 23.62 -5.76
CA GLU A 174 16.55 22.70 -5.14
C GLU A 174 16.05 21.70 -6.20
N SER A 175 16.31 20.42 -5.97
CA SER A 175 15.90 19.34 -6.86
C SER A 175 14.38 19.09 -6.74
N PRO A 176 13.73 18.49 -7.74
CA PRO A 176 12.34 18.04 -7.62
C PRO A 176 12.09 17.04 -6.48
N GLY A 177 13.16 16.40 -5.97
CA GLY A 177 13.14 15.52 -4.81
C GLY A 177 13.25 16.23 -3.46
N GLY A 178 13.44 17.56 -3.45
CA GLY A 178 13.62 18.36 -2.23
C GLY A 178 15.04 18.37 -1.68
N GLU A 179 16.04 18.04 -2.49
CA GLU A 179 17.46 18.08 -2.10
C GLU A 179 18.17 19.30 -2.68
N ASP A 180 19.07 19.90 -1.88
CA ASP A 180 19.93 21.00 -2.33
C ASP A 180 21.14 20.47 -3.11
N LEU A 181 21.11 20.63 -4.43
CA LEU A 181 22.22 20.27 -5.31
C LEU A 181 23.19 21.44 -5.45
N PRO A 182 24.51 21.21 -5.39
CA PRO A 182 25.48 22.28 -5.68
C PRO A 182 25.23 22.81 -7.09
N ALA A 183 25.20 24.13 -7.27
CA ALA A 183 24.90 24.79 -8.53
C ALA A 183 26.05 25.68 -8.99
N ARG A 184 26.24 25.78 -10.30
CA ARG A 184 27.21 26.66 -10.95
C ARG A 184 26.48 27.64 -11.84
N VAL A 185 26.52 28.92 -11.48
CA VAL A 185 25.92 29.98 -12.30
C VAL A 185 26.71 30.14 -13.60
N VAL A 186 26.12 29.73 -14.72
CA VAL A 186 26.74 29.83 -16.06
C VAL A 186 26.53 31.22 -16.64
N ALA A 187 25.35 31.82 -16.42
CA ALA A 187 25.06 33.17 -16.87
C ALA A 187 23.94 33.82 -16.06
N ARG A 188 23.93 35.17 -16.04
CA ARG A 188 22.91 36.00 -15.41
C ARG A 188 22.16 36.83 -16.44
N PHE A 189 20.83 36.77 -16.43
CA PHE A 189 19.96 37.52 -17.35
C PHE A 189 19.03 38.48 -16.60
N PRO A 190 18.56 39.58 -17.22
CA PRO A 190 17.57 40.46 -16.60
C PRO A 190 16.21 39.77 -16.41
N ALA A 191 15.85 38.83 -17.31
CA ALA A 191 14.66 37.99 -17.23
C ALA A 191 14.91 36.67 -17.99
N LEU A 192 14.24 35.59 -17.57
CA LEU A 192 14.26 34.29 -18.23
C LEU A 192 12.85 33.97 -18.76
N PRO A 193 12.71 33.40 -19.97
CA PRO A 193 11.40 33.00 -20.48
C PRO A 193 10.85 31.86 -19.63
N LEU A 194 9.58 31.98 -19.19
CA LEU A 194 8.79 30.99 -18.44
C LEU A 194 9.03 30.87 -16.92
N VAL A 195 9.80 31.76 -16.29
CA VAL A 195 9.97 31.77 -14.83
C VAL A 195 9.44 33.09 -14.27
N GLU A 196 8.22 33.09 -13.73
CA GLU A 196 7.74 34.18 -12.87
C GLU A 196 8.37 34.03 -11.47
N ALA A 197 8.83 35.16 -10.91
CA ALA A 197 9.38 35.37 -9.56
C ALA A 197 10.67 34.62 -9.12
N ASP A 198 10.88 33.33 -9.42
CA ASP A 198 11.95 32.56 -8.74
C ASP A 198 13.28 32.47 -9.50
N GLY A 199 13.30 32.86 -10.77
CA GLY A 199 14.51 33.35 -11.43
C GLY A 199 15.67 32.36 -11.64
N VAL A 200 15.52 31.05 -11.39
CA VAL A 200 16.53 30.02 -11.68
C VAL A 200 16.03 29.08 -12.78
N TYR A 201 16.86 28.84 -13.79
CA TYR A 201 16.59 27.91 -14.88
C TYR A 201 17.69 26.85 -14.94
N ALA A 202 17.29 25.59 -14.80
CA ALA A 202 18.16 24.42 -14.84
C ALA A 202 17.62 23.38 -15.83
N ASP A 203 18.50 22.51 -16.33
CA ASP A 203 18.12 21.40 -17.18
C ASP A 203 17.50 20.28 -16.32
N LEU A 204 16.20 20.01 -16.50
CA LEU A 204 15.43 19.09 -15.64
C LEU A 204 16.07 17.70 -15.51
N PRO A 205 16.59 17.04 -16.58
CA PRO A 205 17.25 15.75 -16.45
C PRO A 205 18.51 15.77 -15.58
N ARG A 206 19.22 16.91 -15.51
CA ARG A 206 20.39 17.09 -14.64
C ARG A 206 20.00 17.49 -13.23
N ALA A 207 18.95 18.30 -13.08
CA ALA A 207 18.37 18.65 -11.78
C ALA A 207 17.71 17.45 -11.08
N ALA A 208 17.27 16.46 -11.85
CA ALA A 208 16.74 15.19 -11.36
C ALA A 208 17.81 14.09 -11.26
N ALA A 209 19.04 14.32 -11.73
CA ALA A 209 20.12 13.35 -11.64
C ALA A 209 20.58 13.23 -10.18
N GLY A 210 20.42 12.05 -9.59
CA GLY A 210 20.72 11.80 -8.18
C GLY A 210 19.56 12.11 -7.21
N ALA A 211 18.45 12.69 -7.67
CA ALA A 211 17.24 12.79 -6.86
C ALA A 211 16.57 11.41 -6.83
N PRO A 212 16.57 10.69 -5.68
CA PRO A 212 15.94 9.38 -5.61
C PRO A 212 14.45 9.54 -5.95
N PRO A 213 13.83 8.58 -6.64
CA PRO A 213 12.39 8.62 -6.83
C PRO A 213 11.72 8.68 -5.45
N THR A 214 10.86 9.68 -5.23
CA THR A 214 10.13 9.88 -3.96
C THR A 214 9.28 8.67 -3.56
N ILE A 215 9.06 7.73 -4.50
CA ILE A 215 8.51 6.39 -4.27
C ILE A 215 9.42 5.38 -4.99
N PRO A 216 10.27 4.61 -4.27
CA PRO A 216 11.28 3.71 -4.85
C PRO A 216 10.76 2.58 -5.76
N ALA A 217 9.44 2.37 -5.79
CA ALA A 217 8.77 1.28 -6.50
C ALA A 217 7.43 1.71 -7.11
N ALA A 218 7.32 2.95 -7.62
CA ALA A 218 6.11 3.38 -8.30
C ALA A 218 5.96 2.65 -9.65
N GLU A 219 5.13 1.60 -9.70
CA GLU A 219 4.58 1.12 -10.96
C GLU A 219 3.59 2.15 -11.51
N VAL A 220 3.80 2.60 -12.75
CA VAL A 220 2.84 3.49 -13.43
C VAL A 220 1.58 2.70 -13.76
N MET A 221 0.58 2.84 -12.90
CA MET A 221 -0.72 2.20 -13.07
C MET A 221 -1.68 3.13 -13.82
N VAL A 222 -2.09 2.72 -15.02
CA VAL A 222 -3.11 3.42 -15.81
C VAL A 222 -4.48 2.90 -15.40
N LEU A 223 -5.30 3.77 -14.80
CA LEU A 223 -6.69 3.46 -14.43
C LEU A 223 -7.63 3.95 -15.53
N ALA A 224 -8.36 3.02 -16.14
CA ALA A 224 -9.36 3.33 -17.15
C ALA A 224 -10.78 3.09 -16.62
N ARG A 225 -11.72 3.96 -16.99
CA ARG A 225 -13.14 3.66 -16.83
C ARG A 225 -13.54 2.54 -17.80
N ALA A 226 -14.61 1.81 -17.47
CA ALA A 226 -15.10 0.70 -18.29
C ALA A 226 -15.55 1.13 -19.71
N ASP A 227 -15.91 2.41 -19.87
CA ASP A 227 -16.32 3.02 -21.14
C ASP A 227 -15.19 3.76 -21.87
N ALA A 228 -13.94 3.63 -21.42
CA ALA A 228 -12.81 4.24 -22.09
C ALA A 228 -12.65 3.67 -23.52
N PRO A 229 -12.50 4.52 -24.55
CA PRO A 229 -12.37 4.06 -25.94
C PRO A 229 -11.18 3.13 -26.11
N ALA A 230 -11.40 1.96 -26.74
CA ALA A 230 -10.35 0.96 -26.94
C ALA A 230 -9.15 1.52 -27.71
N GLU A 231 -9.39 2.38 -28.70
CA GLU A 231 -8.33 3.03 -29.49
C GLU A 231 -7.41 3.90 -28.62
N LEU A 232 -7.98 4.63 -27.65
CA LEU A 232 -7.22 5.43 -26.70
C LEU A 232 -6.38 4.54 -25.77
N LEU A 233 -6.96 3.45 -25.27
CA LEU A 233 -6.26 2.51 -24.39
C LEU A 233 -5.13 1.77 -25.12
N THR A 234 -5.32 1.42 -26.40
CA THR A 234 -4.30 0.79 -27.23
C THR A 234 -3.16 1.76 -27.53
N ALA A 235 -3.47 3.00 -27.94
CA ALA A 235 -2.44 4.03 -28.17
C ALA A 235 -1.65 4.33 -26.89
N LEU A 236 -2.33 4.39 -25.73
CA LEU A 236 -1.67 4.59 -24.46
C LEU A 236 -0.82 3.39 -24.04
N ALA A 237 -1.26 2.16 -24.31
CA ALA A 237 -0.50 0.95 -24.05
C ALA A 237 0.72 0.82 -24.98
N GLU A 238 0.63 1.28 -26.23
CA GLU A 238 1.75 1.32 -27.17
C GLU A 238 2.79 2.37 -26.75
N GLU A 239 2.36 3.54 -26.30
CA GLU A 239 3.25 4.65 -25.94
C GLU A 239 3.90 4.47 -24.55
N THR A 240 3.13 3.99 -23.57
CA THR A 240 3.63 3.82 -22.21
C THR A 240 4.19 2.42 -21.96
N GLY A 241 3.65 1.40 -22.64
CA GLY A 241 3.86 -0.03 -22.37
C GLY A 241 3.00 -0.58 -21.23
N SER A 242 2.19 0.25 -20.56
CA SER A 242 1.37 -0.14 -19.40
C SER A 242 -0.02 -0.52 -19.85
N GLN A 243 -0.47 -1.72 -19.50
CA GLN A 243 -1.87 -2.12 -19.75
C GLN A 243 -2.81 -1.38 -18.80
N ALA A 244 -3.83 -0.73 -19.37
CA ALA A 244 -4.86 -0.08 -18.59
C ALA A 244 -5.65 -1.10 -17.75
N ARG A 245 -5.77 -0.81 -16.46
CA ARG A 245 -6.60 -1.60 -15.54
C ARG A 245 -7.96 -0.93 -15.36
N PRO A 246 -9.06 -1.69 -15.39
CA PRO A 246 -10.37 -1.13 -15.13
C PRO A 246 -10.47 -0.68 -13.68
N LEU A 247 -10.92 0.57 -13.48
CA LEU A 247 -11.02 1.22 -12.17
C LEU A 247 -11.82 0.37 -11.17
N GLU A 248 -12.92 -0.24 -11.62
CA GLU A 248 -13.79 -1.08 -10.80
C GLU A 248 -13.03 -2.28 -10.19
N ARG A 249 -12.20 -2.94 -10.99
CA ARG A 249 -11.40 -4.10 -10.57
C ARG A 249 -10.32 -3.73 -9.55
N VAL A 250 -9.71 -2.55 -9.69
CA VAL A 250 -8.73 -2.02 -8.72
C VAL A 250 -9.43 -1.61 -7.42
N THR A 251 -10.66 -1.10 -7.52
CA THR A 251 -11.49 -0.76 -6.36
C THR A 251 -11.91 -2.01 -5.58
N GLU A 252 -12.25 -3.09 -6.29
CA GLU A 252 -12.53 -4.42 -5.71
C GLU A 252 -11.29 -5.04 -5.06
N GLN A 253 -10.15 -5.10 -5.76
CA GLN A 253 -8.90 -5.60 -5.18
C GLN A 253 -8.42 -4.76 -3.99
N GLY A 254 -8.58 -3.43 -4.06
CA GLY A 254 -8.28 -2.54 -2.94
C GLY A 254 -9.14 -2.84 -1.72
N ARG A 255 -10.45 -3.11 -1.91
CA ARG A 255 -11.32 -3.57 -0.82
C ARG A 255 -10.88 -4.91 -0.25
N ASP A 256 -10.53 -5.87 -1.11
CA ASP A 256 -10.10 -7.20 -0.68
C ASP A 256 -8.78 -7.17 0.10
N ALA A 257 -7.81 -6.36 -0.36
CA ALA A 257 -6.50 -6.20 0.27
C ALA A 257 -6.52 -5.35 1.55
N THR A 258 -7.42 -4.36 1.66
CA THR A 258 -7.53 -3.48 2.84
C THR A 258 -8.40 -4.05 3.97
N GLY A 259 -8.76 -5.33 3.91
CA GLY A 259 -9.39 -6.04 5.02
C GLY A 259 -10.85 -6.42 4.84
N ALA A 260 -11.39 -6.49 3.61
CA ALA A 260 -12.73 -7.06 3.39
C ALA A 260 -12.82 -8.53 3.86
N THR A 261 -11.73 -9.28 3.82
CA THR A 261 -11.64 -10.64 4.41
C THR A 261 -11.86 -10.62 5.92
N GLN A 262 -11.33 -9.61 6.62
CA GLN A 262 -11.54 -9.40 8.06
C GLN A 262 -12.96 -8.92 8.35
N ALA A 263 -13.53 -8.04 7.52
CA ALA A 263 -14.93 -7.64 7.60
C ALA A 263 -15.89 -8.82 7.39
N GLN A 264 -15.58 -9.73 6.47
CA GLN A 264 -16.35 -10.95 6.22
C GLN A 264 -16.25 -11.94 7.38
N ALA A 265 -15.07 -12.09 8.00
CA ALA A 265 -14.88 -12.88 9.21
C ALA A 265 -15.67 -12.31 10.40
N TYR A 266 -15.68 -10.98 10.58
CA TYR A 266 -16.50 -10.34 11.61
C TYR A 266 -17.99 -10.43 11.32
N LEU A 267 -18.42 -10.33 10.06
CA LEU A 267 -19.81 -10.54 9.67
C LEU A 267 -20.28 -11.96 9.99
N MET A 268 -19.47 -12.98 9.68
CA MET A 268 -19.77 -14.37 10.02
C MET A 268 -19.86 -14.58 11.53
N THR A 269 -18.94 -13.98 12.29
CA THR A 269 -18.95 -14.06 13.76
C THR A 269 -20.20 -13.39 14.33
N ALA A 270 -20.56 -12.21 13.82
CA ALA A 270 -21.78 -11.51 14.22
C ALA A 270 -23.04 -12.31 13.90
N ILE A 271 -23.12 -12.96 12.72
CA ILE A 271 -24.23 -13.85 12.36
C ILE A 271 -24.30 -15.05 13.32
N CYS A 272 -23.18 -15.70 13.64
CA CYS A 272 -23.15 -16.81 14.58
C CYS A 272 -23.63 -16.37 15.99
N CYS A 273 -23.16 -15.23 16.50
CA CYS A 273 -23.62 -14.67 17.78
C CYS A 273 -25.13 -14.38 17.76
N LEU A 274 -25.63 -13.83 16.66
CA LEU A 274 -27.07 -13.56 16.49
C LEU A 274 -27.90 -14.86 16.51
N LEU A 275 -27.43 -15.91 15.83
CA LEU A 275 -28.10 -17.22 15.83
C LEU A 275 -28.13 -17.84 17.23
N VAL A 276 -27.03 -17.74 17.99
CA VAL A 276 -26.98 -18.20 19.38
C VAL A 276 -27.97 -17.43 20.26
N ALA A 277 -28.03 -16.10 20.13
CA ALA A 277 -28.98 -15.28 20.88
C ALA A 277 -30.44 -15.63 20.55
N LEU A 278 -30.75 -15.86 19.27
CA LEU A 278 -32.08 -16.31 18.83
C LEU A 278 -32.43 -17.69 19.39
N LEU A 279 -31.48 -18.62 19.44
CA LEU A 279 -31.68 -19.95 20.03
C LEU A 279 -31.99 -19.86 21.53
N VAL A 280 -31.27 -18.99 22.26
CA VAL A 280 -31.53 -18.72 23.68
C VAL A 280 -32.93 -18.12 23.88
N LEU A 281 -33.36 -17.21 23.01
CA LEU A 281 -34.69 -16.64 23.08
C LEU A 281 -35.77 -17.71 22.83
N VAL A 282 -35.63 -18.53 21.78
CA VAL A 282 -36.57 -19.61 21.47
C VAL A 282 -36.69 -20.59 22.63
N THR A 283 -35.57 -20.99 23.22
CA THR A 283 -35.56 -21.91 24.37
C THR A 283 -36.17 -21.29 25.62
N ALA A 284 -35.93 -20.01 25.90
CA ALA A 284 -36.56 -19.28 27.00
C ALA A 284 -38.09 -19.22 26.83
N VAL A 285 -38.56 -18.84 25.64
CA VAL A 285 -40.00 -18.78 25.32
C VAL A 285 -40.64 -20.17 25.42
N ALA A 286 -39.97 -21.21 24.91
CA ALA A 286 -40.46 -22.58 24.99
C ALA A 286 -40.61 -23.06 26.45
N ARG A 287 -39.64 -22.75 27.33
CA ARG A 287 -39.71 -23.08 28.76
C ARG A 287 -40.84 -22.35 29.48
N GLN A 288 -41.08 -21.09 29.12
CA GLN A 288 -42.12 -20.26 29.76
C GLN A 288 -43.54 -20.59 29.26
N ARG A 289 -43.68 -21.28 28.13
CA ARG A 289 -44.99 -21.56 27.52
C ARG A 289 -45.95 -22.29 28.46
N GLY A 290 -45.48 -23.27 29.22
CA GLY A 290 -46.34 -24.01 30.16
C GLY A 290 -46.84 -23.16 31.34
N ALA A 291 -46.04 -22.22 31.83
CA ALA A 291 -46.50 -21.24 32.83
C ALA A 291 -47.49 -20.25 32.22
N TRP A 292 -47.18 -19.74 31.03
CA TRP A 292 -48.03 -18.81 30.30
C TRP A 292 -49.44 -19.35 30.01
N VAL A 293 -49.55 -20.62 29.58
CA VAL A 293 -50.85 -21.27 29.34
C VAL A 293 -51.69 -21.32 30.62
N ARG A 294 -51.07 -21.59 31.78
CA ARG A 294 -51.76 -21.61 33.08
C ARG A 294 -52.24 -20.21 33.48
N ASP A 295 -51.40 -19.19 33.30
CA ASP A 295 -51.78 -17.80 33.59
C ASP A 295 -52.94 -17.34 32.70
N VAL A 296 -52.91 -17.68 31.40
CA VAL A 296 -54.00 -17.38 30.47
C VAL A 296 -55.29 -18.11 30.85
N ALA A 297 -55.21 -19.38 31.25
CA ALA A 297 -56.37 -20.14 31.72
C ALA A 297 -56.98 -19.53 33.00
N ALA A 298 -56.14 -19.08 33.94
CA ALA A 298 -56.57 -18.41 35.17
C ALA A 298 -57.24 -17.05 34.88
N LEU A 299 -56.64 -16.22 34.00
CA LEU A 299 -57.22 -14.94 33.58
C LEU A 299 -58.55 -15.10 32.85
N ARG A 300 -58.70 -16.18 32.06
CA ARG A 300 -59.98 -16.53 31.43
C ARG A 300 -61.03 -17.03 32.42
N ALA A 301 -60.64 -17.72 33.48
CA ALA A 301 -61.53 -18.10 34.58
C ALA A 301 -62.07 -16.86 35.33
N LEU A 302 -61.28 -15.78 35.40
CA LEU A 302 -61.68 -14.47 35.93
C LEU A 302 -62.53 -13.62 34.94
N GLY A 303 -62.88 -14.17 33.76
CA GLY A 303 -63.77 -13.51 32.80
C GLY A 303 -63.08 -12.60 31.78
N ILE A 304 -61.74 -12.57 31.73
CA ILE A 304 -61.01 -11.73 30.76
C ILE A 304 -61.15 -12.34 29.36
N THR A 305 -61.54 -11.51 28.38
CA THR A 305 -61.73 -11.95 27.00
C THR A 305 -60.39 -12.19 26.28
N ARG A 306 -60.40 -13.10 25.29
CA ARG A 306 -59.22 -13.36 24.44
C ARG A 306 -58.78 -12.14 23.64
N ALA A 307 -59.70 -11.24 23.30
CA ALA A 307 -59.37 -10.01 22.57
C ALA A 307 -58.49 -9.08 23.43
N THR A 308 -58.80 -8.96 24.73
CA THR A 308 -58.00 -8.18 25.68
C THR A 308 -56.61 -8.79 25.88
N LEU A 309 -56.53 -10.12 26.02
CA LEU A 309 -55.25 -10.83 26.15
C LEU A 309 -54.39 -10.68 24.89
N ARG A 310 -54.97 -10.84 23.70
CA ARG A 310 -54.25 -10.63 22.43
C ARG A 310 -53.74 -9.20 22.27
N ARG A 311 -54.55 -8.19 22.62
CA ARG A 311 -54.10 -6.79 22.60
C ARG A 311 -52.94 -6.56 23.56
N SER A 312 -53.00 -7.11 24.77
CA SER A 312 -51.89 -7.03 25.74
C SER A 312 -50.61 -7.65 25.19
N THR A 313 -50.69 -8.83 24.58
CA THR A 313 -49.52 -9.50 23.98
C THR A 313 -48.93 -8.71 22.81
N VAL A 314 -49.77 -8.07 21.99
CA VAL A 314 -49.30 -7.19 20.91
C VAL A 314 -48.61 -5.95 21.46
N VAL A 315 -49.16 -5.31 22.49
CA VAL A 315 -48.53 -4.14 23.14
C VAL A 315 -47.19 -4.51 23.75
N GLU A 316 -47.10 -5.64 24.45
CA GLU A 316 -45.85 -6.15 25.01
C GLU A 316 -44.82 -6.45 23.91
N ALA A 317 -45.24 -7.08 22.80
CA ALA A 317 -44.36 -7.37 21.67
C ALA A 317 -43.83 -6.08 21.00
N VAL A 318 -44.67 -5.04 20.88
CA VAL A 318 -44.24 -3.73 20.37
C VAL A 318 -43.25 -3.06 21.31
N LEU A 319 -43.49 -3.08 22.62
CA LEU A 319 -42.56 -2.52 23.61
C LEU A 319 -41.20 -3.23 23.58
N LEU A 320 -41.20 -4.55 23.49
CA LEU A 320 -39.97 -5.34 23.35
C LEU A 320 -39.25 -5.05 22.04
N LEU A 321 -39.96 -4.88 20.93
CA LEU A 321 -39.37 -4.49 19.65
C LEU A 321 -38.69 -3.13 19.74
N VAL A 322 -39.37 -2.14 20.34
CA VAL A 322 -38.80 -0.79 20.52
C VAL A 322 -37.58 -0.83 21.44
N ALA A 323 -37.67 -1.50 22.60
CA ALA A 323 -36.56 -1.62 23.54
C ALA A 323 -35.34 -2.33 22.91
N THR A 324 -35.57 -3.41 22.15
CA THR A 324 -34.51 -4.13 21.45
C THR A 324 -33.88 -3.27 20.35
N GLY A 325 -34.70 -2.54 19.58
CA GLY A 325 -34.22 -1.62 18.56
C GLY A 325 -33.31 -0.53 19.14
N VAL A 326 -33.74 0.10 20.25
CA VAL A 326 -32.95 1.13 20.95
C VAL A 326 -31.64 0.55 21.47
N ALA A 327 -31.67 -0.64 22.10
CA ALA A 327 -30.47 -1.30 22.62
C ALA A 327 -29.47 -1.66 21.51
N VAL A 328 -29.95 -2.17 20.37
CA VAL A 328 -29.11 -2.52 19.21
C VAL A 328 -28.48 -1.27 18.60
N VAL A 329 -29.28 -0.25 18.29
CA VAL A 329 -28.79 0.99 17.69
C VAL A 329 -27.79 1.68 18.62
N GLY A 330 -28.11 1.78 19.92
CA GLY A 330 -27.23 2.36 20.92
C GLY A 330 -25.94 1.57 21.10
N GLY A 331 -26.02 0.24 21.16
CA GLY A 331 -24.86 -0.64 21.28
C GLY A 331 -23.93 -0.58 20.07
N VAL A 332 -24.48 -0.58 18.86
CA VAL A 332 -23.72 -0.41 17.61
C VAL A 332 -23.05 0.96 17.59
N TYR A 333 -23.79 2.03 17.88
CA TYR A 333 -23.23 3.39 17.92
C TYR A 333 -22.08 3.49 18.93
N LEU A 334 -22.26 2.95 20.14
CA LEU A 334 -21.25 2.98 21.18
C LEU A 334 -20.02 2.13 20.80
N ALA A 335 -20.23 0.95 20.21
CA ALA A 335 -19.14 0.09 19.75
C ALA A 335 -18.33 0.79 18.65
N VAL A 336 -19.00 1.38 17.65
CA VAL A 336 -18.37 2.16 16.59
C VAL A 336 -17.58 3.33 17.18
N ALA A 337 -18.19 4.14 18.05
CA ALA A 337 -17.54 5.30 18.65
C ALA A 337 -16.31 4.92 19.51
N LEU A 338 -16.40 3.84 20.31
CA LEU A 338 -15.31 3.39 21.18
C LEU A 338 -14.18 2.66 20.43
N LEU A 339 -14.50 1.88 19.41
CA LEU A 339 -13.52 1.15 18.61
C LEU A 339 -12.79 2.09 17.65
N LEU A 340 -13.52 2.93 16.89
CA LEU A 340 -12.90 3.90 15.97
C LEU A 340 -12.17 5.03 16.71
N GLY A 341 -12.67 5.44 17.88
CA GLY A 341 -12.01 6.47 18.69
C GLY A 341 -10.69 6.01 19.32
N ARG A 342 -10.41 4.70 19.36
CA ARG A 342 -9.17 4.13 19.91
C ARG A 342 -8.26 3.46 18.90
N LEU A 343 -8.76 3.19 17.70
CA LEU A 343 -7.91 2.82 16.57
C LEU A 343 -7.15 4.08 16.16
N GLY A 344 -5.84 4.10 16.38
CA GLY A 344 -4.94 5.08 15.78
C GLY A 344 -5.00 4.93 14.27
N LEU A 345 -6.02 5.52 13.65
CA LEU A 345 -6.14 5.58 12.21
C LEU A 345 -4.90 6.33 11.72
N VAL A 346 -4.19 5.68 10.80
CA VAL A 346 -3.07 6.23 10.02
C VAL A 346 -3.30 7.72 9.80
N VAL A 347 -2.31 8.55 10.16
CA VAL A 347 -2.35 9.99 9.94
C VAL A 347 -2.58 10.22 8.45
N VAL A 348 -3.80 10.59 8.08
CA VAL A 348 -4.18 10.89 6.71
C VAL A 348 -3.67 12.31 6.43
N PRO A 349 -2.75 12.52 5.45
CA PRO A 349 -2.26 13.85 5.12
C PRO A 349 -3.42 14.79 4.78
N GLU A 350 -3.31 16.07 5.15
CA GLU A 350 -4.36 17.09 4.95
C GLU A 350 -4.80 17.30 3.48
N HIS A 351 -4.07 16.70 2.53
CA HIS A 351 -4.33 16.79 1.09
C HIS A 351 -4.96 15.52 0.51
N ALA A 352 -5.19 14.47 1.31
CA ALA A 352 -5.85 13.27 0.83
C ALA A 352 -7.38 13.47 0.77
N VAL A 353 -7.98 13.09 -0.36
CA VAL A 353 -9.43 13.07 -0.55
C VAL A 353 -10.06 12.26 0.57
N ALA A 354 -11.01 12.86 1.31
CA ALA A 354 -11.68 12.21 2.43
C ALA A 354 -12.30 10.87 2.01
N LEU A 355 -11.62 9.77 2.33
CA LEU A 355 -12.20 8.45 2.24
C LEU A 355 -13.35 8.42 3.25
N ARG A 356 -14.59 8.44 2.74
CA ARG A 356 -15.77 8.15 3.55
C ARG A 356 -15.69 6.69 4.01
N THR A 357 -15.02 6.47 5.13
CA THR A 357 -14.99 5.20 5.87
C THR A 357 -16.23 5.01 6.72
N ALA A 358 -17.16 5.97 6.70
CA ALA A 358 -18.44 5.85 7.37
C ALA A 358 -19.18 4.61 6.86
N VAL A 359 -19.41 3.65 7.76
CA VAL A 359 -20.24 2.48 7.49
C VAL A 359 -21.58 3.00 6.97
N ALA A 360 -21.93 2.67 5.73
CA ALA A 360 -23.21 3.06 5.17
C ALA A 360 -24.32 2.58 6.14
N PRO A 361 -25.30 3.43 6.48
CA PRO A 361 -26.32 3.05 7.47
C PRO A 361 -27.18 1.87 6.98
N LEU A 362 -27.30 1.69 5.67
CA LEU A 362 -28.11 0.64 5.04
C LEU A 362 -27.73 -0.80 5.45
N PRO A 363 -26.46 -1.23 5.35
CA PRO A 363 -26.04 -2.58 5.78
C PRO A 363 -26.15 -2.83 7.29
N LEU A 364 -26.29 -1.80 8.13
CA LEU A 364 -26.53 -1.95 9.58
C LEU A 364 -28.02 -2.08 9.90
N VAL A 365 -28.87 -1.34 9.18
CA VAL A 365 -30.32 -1.34 9.40
C VAL A 365 -30.96 -2.67 8.99
N GLY A 366 -30.49 -3.29 7.90
CA GLY A 366 -31.05 -4.56 7.39
C GLY A 366 -31.03 -5.71 8.42
N PRO A 367 -29.86 -6.08 8.98
CA PRO A 367 -29.75 -7.14 9.99
C PRO A 367 -30.50 -6.81 11.28
N ALA A 368 -30.50 -5.55 11.71
CA ALA A 368 -31.22 -5.12 12.91
C ALA A 368 -32.74 -5.26 12.76
N LEU A 369 -33.29 -4.90 11.58
CA LEU A 369 -34.70 -5.10 11.26
C LEU A 369 -35.06 -6.59 11.18
N LEU A 370 -34.21 -7.41 10.55
CA LEU A 370 -34.42 -8.85 10.45
C LEU A 370 -34.44 -9.50 11.85
N ALA A 371 -33.50 -9.15 12.71
CA ALA A 371 -33.43 -9.65 14.08
C ALA A 371 -34.69 -9.27 14.87
N SER A 372 -35.10 -8.00 14.79
CA SER A 372 -36.29 -7.48 15.46
C SER A 372 -37.57 -8.19 14.98
N LEU A 373 -37.67 -8.47 13.68
CA LEU A 373 -38.79 -9.22 13.10
C LEU A 373 -38.84 -10.66 13.64
N ILE A 374 -37.69 -11.36 13.68
CA ILE A 374 -37.62 -12.74 14.17
C ILE A 374 -38.03 -12.81 15.65
N VAL A 375 -37.58 -11.88 16.49
CA VAL A 375 -37.98 -11.80 17.91
C VAL A 375 -39.49 -11.70 18.05
N VAL A 376 -40.13 -10.80 17.28
CA VAL A 376 -41.59 -10.63 17.30
C VAL A 376 -42.30 -11.90 16.83
N VAL A 377 -41.83 -12.53 15.76
CA VAL A 377 -42.43 -13.77 15.24
C VAL A 377 -42.33 -14.90 16.26
N VAL A 378 -41.17 -15.09 16.90
CA VAL A 378 -40.96 -16.13 17.92
C VAL A 378 -41.86 -15.90 19.12
N LEU A 379 -42.01 -14.66 19.59
CA LEU A 379 -42.88 -14.32 20.72
C LEU A 379 -44.36 -14.53 20.39
N LEU A 380 -44.82 -14.01 19.24
CA LEU A 380 -46.20 -14.14 18.81
C LEU A 380 -46.59 -15.62 18.60
N ARG A 381 -45.71 -16.42 17.98
CA ARG A 381 -45.94 -17.85 17.76
C ARG A 381 -45.82 -18.67 19.04
N GLY A 382 -44.84 -18.37 19.90
CA GLY A 382 -44.62 -19.10 21.15
C GLY A 382 -45.70 -18.86 22.20
N ARG A 383 -46.39 -17.71 22.11
CA ARG A 383 -47.48 -17.32 23.01
C ARG A 383 -48.88 -17.42 22.40
N ASP A 384 -49.01 -17.87 21.16
CA ASP A 384 -50.33 -18.20 20.60
C ASP A 384 -50.84 -19.48 21.27
N VAL A 385 -51.92 -19.35 22.05
CA VAL A 385 -52.50 -20.46 22.80
C VAL A 385 -53.86 -20.81 22.19
N GLY A 386 -54.01 -22.09 21.85
CA GLY A 386 -55.23 -22.62 21.25
C GLY A 386 -56.45 -22.45 22.16
N SER A 387 -57.64 -22.47 21.55
CA SER A 387 -58.89 -22.27 22.26
C SER A 387 -59.21 -23.36 23.29
N ARG A 388 -58.73 -24.58 23.02
CA ARG A 388 -58.87 -25.78 23.85
C ARG A 388 -57.79 -25.88 24.94
N GLU A 389 -56.56 -25.50 24.62
CA GLU A 389 -55.41 -25.52 25.56
C GLU A 389 -55.53 -24.48 26.68
N SER A 390 -56.25 -23.38 26.43
CA SER A 390 -56.50 -22.31 27.41
C SER A 390 -57.89 -22.40 28.07
N ALA A 391 -58.53 -23.57 28.03
CA ALA A 391 -59.83 -23.74 28.66
C ALA A 391 -59.69 -23.78 30.20
N PRO A 392 -60.59 -23.13 30.96
CA PRO A 392 -60.56 -23.18 32.42
C PRO A 392 -60.66 -24.61 32.99
N ALA A 393 -61.14 -25.56 32.19
CA ALA A 393 -61.20 -26.98 32.53
C ALA A 393 -59.82 -27.63 32.70
N VAL A 394 -58.78 -27.14 32.02
CA VAL A 394 -57.41 -27.68 32.13
C VAL A 394 -56.88 -27.58 33.56
N LEU A 395 -57.23 -26.51 34.29
CA LEU A 395 -56.87 -26.33 35.71
C LEU A 395 -57.57 -27.33 36.64
N ARG A 396 -58.67 -27.98 36.20
CA ARG A 396 -59.39 -28.99 36.98
C ARG A 396 -58.85 -30.40 36.76
N GLU A 397 -58.23 -30.65 35.61
CA GLU A 397 -57.60 -31.93 35.27
C GLU A 397 -56.25 -32.09 35.97
N GLU A 398 -55.51 -31.00 36.22
CA GLU A 398 -54.23 -31.01 36.95
C GLU A 398 -54.37 -30.98 38.48
N ALA A 399 -55.54 -30.58 39.00
CA ALA A 399 -55.82 -30.56 40.45
C ALA A 399 -56.36 -31.90 40.99
N ARG A 400 -56.57 -32.88 40.11
CA ARG A 400 -56.83 -34.29 40.44
C ARG A 400 -55.53 -35.07 40.38
#